data_AF-A0A6G0K8R2-F1
#
_entry.id   AF-A0A6G0K8R2-F1
#
_cell.length_a   1.000
_cell.length_b   1.000
_cell.length_c   1.000
_cell.angle_alpha   90.00
_cell.angle_beta   90.00
_cell.angle_gamma   90.00
#
_symmetry.space_group_name_H-M   'P 1'
#
loop_
_entity.id
_entity.type
_entity.pdbx_description
1 polymer ?
#
loop_
_entity_poly.entity_id
_entity_poly.type
_entity_poly.pdbx_seq_one_letter_code
_entity_poly.pdbx_strand_id
1 'polypeptide(L)'
;MEHEGYSFYRQRIVEETGTTYYICSRYRVGCKARLIARDNAVRARNDHSCDEAVEATQEAPAITDVRVEMRTALQEASLANLSLPPSLIWVRVMHSFREAYPRATLNTIPRLPSISIVKYTRTQATGSDAFRAIESVPTRNVAEDDTRPFLQFSVVHTVGCGQHRYLGFGHPDLVRLLRYSSSALYIDGTFKMVPRPFTQCLIVMIKDPGVDVYVPAMSPAGASDSYLRL
;
A
#
# COMPACT_ATOMS: atom_id res chain seq x y z
N MET A 1 1.67 45.26 -24.37
CA MET A 1 1.24 45.55 -25.74
C MET A 1 -0.27 45.41 -25.75
N GLU A 2 -0.99 46.42 -26.24
CA GLU A 2 -2.43 46.32 -26.45
C GLU A 2 -2.69 45.91 -27.89
N HIS A 3 -3.59 44.96 -28.09
CA HIS A 3 -3.98 44.47 -29.42
C HIS A 3 -5.44 44.03 -29.37
N GLU A 4 -6.26 44.58 -30.25
CA GLU A 4 -7.70 44.27 -30.37
C GLU A 4 -8.48 44.36 -29.05
N GLY A 5 -8.14 45.34 -28.19
CA GLY A 5 -8.83 45.56 -26.91
C GLY A 5 -8.30 44.71 -25.74
N TYR A 6 -7.29 43.84 -25.97
CA TYR A 6 -6.70 43.02 -24.92
C TYR A 6 -5.26 43.44 -24.59
N SER A 7 -4.91 43.35 -23.31
CA SER A 7 -3.55 43.62 -22.83
C SER A 7 -2.72 42.33 -22.81
N PHE A 8 -1.52 42.39 -23.39
CA PHE A 8 -0.56 41.29 -23.46
C PHE A 8 0.80 41.62 -22.82
N TYR A 9 1.39 40.62 -22.14
CA TYR A 9 2.75 40.65 -21.63
C TYR A 9 3.73 40.01 -22.62
N ARG A 10 4.94 40.57 -22.69
CA ARG A 10 6.02 40.02 -23.50
C ARG A 10 6.59 38.79 -22.81
N GLN A 11 6.52 37.63 -23.47
CA GLN A 11 7.01 36.37 -22.92
C GLN A 11 8.45 36.09 -23.33
N ARG A 12 8.76 36.22 -24.62
CA ARG A 12 10.05 35.83 -25.18
C ARG A 12 10.36 36.64 -26.43
N ILE A 13 11.64 36.96 -26.63
CA ILE A 13 12.19 37.48 -27.88
C ILE A 13 13.13 36.42 -28.46
N VAL A 14 13.08 36.22 -29.76
CA VAL A 14 14.03 35.40 -30.51
C VAL A 14 14.78 36.32 -31.45
N GLU A 15 15.99 36.72 -31.06
CA GLU A 15 16.81 37.71 -31.76
C GLU A 15 17.19 37.25 -33.18
N GLU A 16 17.50 35.96 -33.34
CA GLU A 16 17.86 35.33 -34.63
C GLU A 16 16.79 35.47 -35.72
N THR A 17 15.52 35.58 -35.33
CA THR A 17 14.37 35.66 -36.27
C THR A 17 13.56 36.94 -36.12
N GLY A 18 14.03 37.90 -35.30
CA GLY A 18 13.32 39.15 -35.01
C GLY A 18 11.93 38.96 -34.41
N THR A 19 11.62 37.77 -33.88
CA THR A 19 10.25 37.40 -33.50
C THR A 19 10.02 37.59 -32.00
N THR A 20 8.98 38.33 -31.64
CA THR A 20 8.57 38.54 -30.25
C THR A 20 7.24 37.84 -29.97
N TYR A 21 7.22 37.03 -28.91
CA TYR A 21 6.05 36.31 -28.44
C TYR A 21 5.39 37.03 -27.27
N TYR A 22 4.09 37.22 -27.36
CA TYR A 22 3.27 37.83 -26.33
C TYR A 22 2.19 36.86 -25.83
N ILE A 23 1.86 36.95 -24.55
CA ILE A 23 0.81 36.16 -23.89
C ILE A 23 -0.22 37.09 -23.26
N CYS A 24 -1.50 36.70 -23.26
CA CYS A 24 -2.56 37.51 -22.67
C CYS A 24 -2.30 37.78 -21.19
N SER A 25 -2.63 38.99 -20.72
CA SER A 25 -2.49 39.37 -19.32
C SER A 25 -3.28 38.49 -18.34
N ARG A 26 -4.41 37.94 -18.79
CA ARG A 26 -5.25 37.01 -18.03
C ARG A 26 -4.82 35.54 -18.16
N TYR A 27 -3.59 35.25 -18.61
CA TYR A 27 -3.10 33.87 -18.74
C TYR A 27 -3.13 33.07 -17.42
N ARG A 28 -2.97 33.75 -16.27
CA ARG A 28 -3.03 33.12 -14.94
C ARG A 28 -4.42 32.58 -14.59
N VAL A 29 -5.47 33.11 -15.22
CA VAL A 29 -6.86 32.65 -15.10
C VAL A 29 -7.18 31.58 -16.16
N GLY A 30 -6.17 31.11 -16.91
CA GLY A 30 -6.31 30.03 -17.90
C GLY A 30 -6.42 30.49 -19.35
N CYS A 31 -6.33 31.80 -19.64
CA CYS A 31 -6.41 32.30 -21.01
C CYS A 31 -5.24 31.82 -21.88
N LYS A 32 -5.56 31.22 -23.03
CA LYS A 32 -4.57 30.64 -23.96
C LYS A 32 -4.19 31.56 -25.13
N ALA A 33 -4.74 32.77 -25.20
CA ALA A 33 -4.45 33.73 -26.27
C ALA A 33 -2.97 34.12 -26.32
N ARG A 34 -2.39 34.12 -27.52
CA ARG A 34 -0.99 34.45 -27.78
C ARG A 34 -0.86 35.25 -29.06
N LEU A 35 0.08 36.19 -29.07
CA LEU A 35 0.47 36.92 -30.27
C LEU A 35 1.91 36.63 -30.64
N ILE A 36 2.19 36.65 -31.93
CA ILE A 36 3.52 36.59 -32.51
C ILE A 36 3.70 37.88 -33.31
N ALA A 37 4.65 38.71 -32.91
CA ALA A 37 5.03 39.91 -33.64
C ALA A 37 6.36 39.66 -34.37
N ARG A 38 6.38 39.88 -35.68
CA ARG A 38 7.57 39.78 -36.52
C ARG A 38 7.48 40.81 -37.64
N ASP A 39 8.53 41.59 -37.87
CA ASP A 39 8.66 42.51 -39.02
C ASP A 39 7.40 43.39 -39.24
N ASN A 40 6.94 44.06 -38.17
CA ASN A 40 5.70 44.87 -38.10
C ASN A 40 4.36 44.14 -38.31
N ALA A 41 4.36 42.83 -38.57
CA ALA A 41 3.15 42.02 -38.59
C ALA A 41 2.91 41.38 -37.21
N VAL A 42 1.73 41.61 -36.64
CA VAL A 42 1.25 40.93 -35.44
C VAL A 42 0.23 39.89 -35.87
N ARG A 43 0.42 38.63 -35.45
CA ARG A 43 -0.52 37.54 -35.72
C ARG A 43 -1.01 36.95 -34.40
N ALA A 44 -2.33 36.90 -34.25
CA ALA A 44 -2.98 36.12 -33.20
C ALA A 44 -2.85 34.62 -33.53
N ARG A 45 -2.42 33.83 -32.54
CA ARG A 45 -2.26 32.38 -32.69
C ARG A 45 -3.43 31.60 -32.11
N ASN A 46 -4.02 32.10 -31.03
CA ASN A 46 -5.10 31.46 -30.30
C ASN A 46 -6.13 32.53 -29.91
N ASP A 47 -7.41 32.16 -29.92
CA ASP A 47 -8.52 33.04 -29.51
C ASP A 47 -8.55 33.29 -27.99
N HIS A 48 -9.23 34.36 -27.62
CA HIS A 48 -9.42 34.75 -26.22
C HIS A 48 -10.51 33.90 -25.56
N SER A 49 -10.12 33.12 -24.55
CA SER A 49 -11.05 32.45 -23.63
C SER A 49 -11.36 33.30 -22.39
N CYS A 50 -11.03 34.61 -22.42
CA CYS A 50 -11.22 35.52 -21.29
C CYS A 50 -12.45 36.43 -21.43
N ASP A 51 -13.16 36.37 -22.56
CA ASP A 51 -14.44 37.05 -22.77
C ASP A 51 -15.62 36.20 -22.29
N GLU A 52 -15.51 34.88 -22.42
CA GLU A 52 -16.47 33.91 -21.88
C GLU A 52 -16.53 33.91 -20.34
N ALA A 53 -15.65 34.66 -19.67
CA ALA A 53 -15.58 34.74 -18.20
C ALA A 53 -16.68 35.60 -17.55
N VAL A 54 -17.62 36.16 -18.32
CA VAL A 54 -18.73 36.97 -17.76
C VAL A 54 -20.09 36.23 -17.75
N GLU A 55 -20.25 35.13 -18.49
CA GLU A 55 -21.52 34.35 -18.48
C GLU A 55 -21.28 32.83 -18.42
N ALA A 56 -20.51 32.38 -17.43
CA ALA A 56 -20.47 30.98 -17.02
C ALA A 56 -20.80 30.85 -15.54
N THR A 57 -22.05 31.12 -15.16
CA THR A 57 -22.70 30.50 -13.99
C THR A 57 -22.97 29.02 -14.28
N GLN A 58 -21.91 28.27 -14.56
CA GLN A 58 -21.88 26.83 -14.31
C GLN A 58 -21.09 26.66 -13.03
N GLU A 59 -21.79 26.41 -11.93
CA GLU A 59 -21.19 25.94 -10.68
C GLU A 59 -20.23 24.80 -11.04
N ALA A 60 -18.93 25.06 -10.92
CA ALA A 60 -17.93 24.00 -11.04
C ALA A 60 -18.35 22.86 -10.10
N PRO A 61 -18.37 21.60 -10.54
CA PRO A 61 -18.83 20.50 -9.70
C PRO A 61 -18.03 20.57 -8.40
N ALA A 62 -18.73 20.79 -7.28
CA ALA A 62 -18.11 20.99 -5.98
C ALA A 62 -17.19 19.80 -5.68
N ILE A 63 -15.88 19.99 -5.84
CA ILE A 63 -14.89 18.94 -5.62
C ILE A 63 -14.80 18.73 -4.12
N THR A 64 -15.25 17.56 -3.66
CA THR A 64 -15.18 17.21 -2.24
C THR A 64 -13.79 16.63 -1.96
N ASP A 65 -12.95 17.34 -1.21
CA ASP A 65 -11.62 16.86 -0.81
C ASP A 65 -11.73 15.89 0.36
N VAL A 66 -11.55 14.60 0.05
CA VAL A 66 -11.65 13.51 1.02
C VAL A 66 -10.29 12.90 1.32
N ARG A 67 -9.17 13.55 0.96
CA ARG A 67 -7.82 12.96 1.10
C ARG A 67 -7.46 12.65 2.55
N VAL A 68 -7.89 13.48 3.50
CA VAL A 68 -7.63 13.26 4.94
C VAL A 68 -8.42 12.04 5.42
N GLU A 69 -9.72 12.00 5.17
CA GLU A 69 -10.61 10.88 5.52
C GLU A 69 -10.11 9.57 4.88
N MET A 70 -9.76 9.62 3.59
CA MET A 70 -9.25 8.46 2.87
C MET A 70 -7.92 7.96 3.45
N ARG A 71 -7.03 8.86 3.88
CA ARG A 71 -5.79 8.46 4.57
C ARG A 71 -6.11 7.69 5.85
N THR A 72 -7.00 8.21 6.69
CA THR A 72 -7.40 7.56 7.94
C THR A 72 -8.01 6.18 7.67
N ALA A 73 -8.96 6.09 6.74
CA ALA A 73 -9.60 4.84 6.36
C ALA A 73 -8.59 3.79 5.82
N LEU A 74 -7.61 4.22 5.02
CA LEU A 74 -6.52 3.33 4.57
C LEU A 74 -5.67 2.82 5.72
N GLN A 75 -5.36 3.67 6.70
CA GLN A 75 -4.57 3.31 7.87
C GLN A 75 -5.33 2.31 8.75
N GLU A 76 -6.58 2.59 9.11
CA GLU A 76 -7.42 1.70 9.91
C GLU A 76 -7.62 0.34 9.23
N ALA A 77 -8.01 0.33 7.95
CA ALA A 77 -8.18 -0.90 7.19
C ALA A 77 -6.88 -1.70 7.05
N SER A 78 -5.72 -1.02 7.01
CA SER A 78 -4.42 -1.69 6.96
C SER A 78 -4.06 -2.44 8.23
N LEU A 79 -4.51 -1.95 9.38
CA LEU A 79 -4.25 -2.53 10.71
C LEU A 79 -5.30 -3.56 11.10
N ALA A 80 -6.57 -3.34 10.70
CA ALA A 80 -7.66 -4.28 10.96
C ALA A 80 -7.40 -5.66 10.32
N ASN A 81 -6.72 -5.70 9.18
CA ASN A 81 -6.36 -6.96 8.54
C ASN A 81 -5.01 -6.84 7.81
N LEU A 82 -3.96 -7.39 8.42
CA LEU A 82 -2.59 -7.36 7.90
C LEU A 82 -2.37 -8.29 6.69
N SER A 83 -3.22 -9.31 6.51
CA SER A 83 -3.08 -10.30 5.43
C SER A 83 -3.68 -9.84 4.10
N LEU A 84 -4.62 -8.89 4.12
CA LEU A 84 -5.20 -8.34 2.89
C LEU A 84 -4.13 -7.65 2.01
N PRO A 85 -4.13 -7.89 0.69
CA PRO A 85 -3.23 -7.18 -0.22
C PRO A 85 -3.47 -5.66 -0.16
N PRO A 86 -2.42 -4.82 -0.14
CA PRO A 86 -2.57 -3.35 -0.11
C PRO A 86 -3.42 -2.79 -1.25
N SER A 87 -3.34 -3.41 -2.43
CA SER A 87 -4.17 -3.06 -3.58
C SER A 87 -5.66 -3.31 -3.32
N LEU A 88 -5.99 -4.39 -2.61
CA LEU A 88 -7.37 -4.76 -2.30
C LEU A 88 -7.96 -3.87 -1.20
N ILE A 89 -7.14 -3.47 -0.22
CA ILE A 89 -7.51 -2.44 0.75
C ILE A 89 -7.89 -1.13 0.05
N TRP A 90 -7.07 -0.67 -0.90
CA TRP A 90 -7.39 0.53 -1.67
C TRP A 90 -8.71 0.38 -2.45
N VAL A 91 -8.97 -0.77 -3.07
CA VAL A 91 -10.24 -1.02 -3.79
C VAL A 91 -11.43 -0.89 -2.83
N ARG A 92 -11.37 -1.53 -1.66
CA ARG A 92 -12.45 -1.51 -0.67
C ARG A 92 -12.69 -0.11 -0.12
N VAL A 93 -11.63 0.62 0.23
CA VAL A 93 -11.76 2.00 0.71
C VAL A 93 -12.30 2.91 -0.41
N MET A 94 -11.77 2.82 -1.63
CA MET A 94 -12.29 3.66 -2.73
C MET A 94 -13.77 3.36 -3.02
N HIS A 95 -14.20 2.10 -2.88
CA HIS A 95 -15.61 1.71 -3.01
C HIS A 95 -16.48 2.37 -1.93
N SER A 96 -16.08 2.31 -0.66
CA SER A 96 -16.87 2.91 0.43
C SER A 96 -17.00 4.43 0.28
N PHE A 97 -15.95 5.11 -0.21
CA PHE A 97 -16.04 6.55 -0.51
C PHE A 97 -16.99 6.85 -1.68
N ARG A 98 -17.02 6.01 -2.73
CA ARG A 98 -17.98 6.16 -3.83
C ARG A 98 -19.43 5.94 -3.38
N GLU A 99 -19.65 5.00 -2.46
CA GLU A 99 -20.97 4.76 -1.87
C GLU A 99 -21.41 5.90 -0.94
N ALA A 100 -20.49 6.43 -0.13
CA ALA A 100 -20.77 7.54 0.77
C ALA A 100 -21.06 8.86 0.02
N TYR A 101 -20.46 9.05 -1.15
CA TYR A 101 -20.58 10.26 -1.96
C TYR A 101 -21.02 9.96 -3.41
N PRO A 102 -22.25 9.48 -3.63
CA PRO A 102 -22.68 8.91 -4.91
C PRO A 102 -22.78 9.91 -6.07
N ARG A 103 -22.86 11.22 -5.78
CA ARG A 103 -23.03 12.29 -6.78
C ARG A 103 -21.91 13.34 -6.75
N ALA A 104 -20.91 13.18 -5.89
CA ALA A 104 -19.84 14.15 -5.75
C ALA A 104 -18.61 13.75 -6.57
N THR A 105 -17.95 14.75 -7.15
CA THR A 105 -16.59 14.56 -7.69
C THR A 105 -15.62 14.61 -6.53
N LEU A 106 -14.96 13.48 -6.24
CA LEU A 106 -14.05 13.37 -5.11
C LEU A 106 -12.61 13.71 -5.51
N ASN A 107 -11.97 14.57 -4.73
CA ASN A 107 -10.51 14.69 -4.71
C ASN A 107 -9.96 13.66 -3.71
N THR A 108 -9.50 12.53 -4.24
CA THR A 108 -9.00 11.37 -3.48
C THR A 108 -7.49 11.24 -3.54
N ILE A 109 -6.92 10.39 -2.67
CA ILE A 109 -5.52 9.98 -2.81
C ILE A 109 -5.39 9.01 -4.00
N PRO A 110 -4.45 9.24 -4.94
CA PRO A 110 -4.23 8.31 -6.04
C PRO A 110 -3.75 6.94 -5.56
N ARG A 111 -4.05 5.89 -6.34
CA ARG A 111 -3.80 4.48 -5.97
C ARG A 111 -2.39 4.18 -5.47
N LEU A 112 -1.35 4.65 -6.17
CA LEU A 112 0.04 4.33 -5.80
C LEU A 112 0.42 4.94 -4.43
N PRO A 113 0.21 6.25 -4.17
CA PRO A 113 0.35 6.81 -2.83
C PRO A 113 -0.48 6.09 -1.76
N SER A 114 -1.72 5.69 -2.06
CA SER A 114 -2.55 4.93 -1.12
C SER A 114 -1.93 3.58 -0.73
N ILE A 115 -1.40 2.84 -1.72
CA ILE A 115 -0.69 1.57 -1.46
C ILE A 115 0.54 1.82 -0.59
N SER A 116 1.29 2.90 -0.84
CA SER A 116 2.45 3.26 -0.02
C SER A 116 2.07 3.60 1.41
N ILE A 117 0.94 4.30 1.63
CA ILE A 117 0.40 4.58 2.97
C ILE A 117 0.12 3.26 3.70
N VAL A 118 -0.60 2.33 3.07
CA VAL A 118 -0.92 1.01 3.66
C VAL A 118 0.35 0.25 4.03
N LYS A 119 1.34 0.19 3.14
CA LYS A 119 2.62 -0.48 3.41
C LYS A 119 3.34 0.17 4.60
N TYR A 120 3.48 1.50 4.59
CA TYR A 120 4.17 2.22 5.64
C TYR A 120 3.50 2.08 7.01
N THR A 121 2.17 2.16 7.07
CA THR A 121 1.41 1.96 8.31
C THR A 121 1.62 0.58 8.89
N ARG A 122 1.62 -0.46 8.05
CA ARG A 122 1.95 -1.83 8.49
C ARG A 122 3.38 -1.95 9.00
N THR A 123 4.35 -1.39 8.27
CA THR A 123 5.75 -1.35 8.69
C THR A 123 5.92 -0.68 10.04
N GLN A 124 5.25 0.44 10.30
CA GLN A 124 5.29 1.12 11.59
C GLN A 124 4.67 0.28 12.71
N ALA A 125 3.53 -0.37 12.45
CA ALA A 125 2.86 -1.21 13.44
C ALA A 125 3.66 -2.46 13.81
N THR A 126 4.35 -3.08 12.85
CA THR A 126 5.15 -4.29 13.09
C THR A 126 6.61 -4.02 13.44
N GLY A 127 7.04 -2.75 13.44
CA GLY A 127 8.45 -2.37 13.58
C GLY A 127 9.31 -2.85 12.41
N SER A 128 8.70 -3.10 11.24
CA SER A 128 9.31 -3.71 10.07
C SER A 128 9.85 -5.14 10.28
N ASP A 129 9.57 -5.77 11.41
CA ASP A 129 10.03 -7.11 11.75
C ASP A 129 8.87 -8.10 11.64
N ALA A 130 8.93 -8.99 10.64
CA ALA A 130 7.92 -10.01 10.42
C ALA A 130 7.81 -10.99 11.59
N PHE A 131 8.90 -11.27 12.30
CA PHE A 131 8.88 -12.15 13.47
C PHE A 131 8.17 -11.48 14.64
N ARG A 132 8.43 -10.19 14.87
CA ARG A 132 7.73 -9.42 15.89
C ARG A 132 6.22 -9.37 15.63
N ALA A 133 5.81 -9.26 14.37
CA ALA A 133 4.40 -9.33 14.00
C ALA A 133 3.76 -10.68 14.34
N ILE A 134 4.47 -11.79 14.08
CA ILE A 134 4.02 -13.14 14.41
C ILE A 134 3.92 -13.36 15.92
N GLU A 135 4.86 -12.80 16.69
CA GLU A 135 4.89 -12.89 18.16
C GLU A 135 3.79 -12.04 18.84
N SER A 136 3.16 -11.12 18.11
CA SER A 136 2.13 -10.22 18.62
C SER A 136 0.69 -10.78 18.49
N VAL A 137 -0.20 -10.33 19.37
CA VAL A 137 -1.64 -10.61 19.28
C VAL A 137 -2.25 -9.77 18.15
N PRO A 138 -3.20 -10.32 17.36
CA PRO A 138 -3.81 -11.64 17.49
C PRO A 138 -3.03 -12.78 16.80
N THR A 139 -2.02 -12.47 15.99
CA THR A 139 -1.32 -13.44 15.12
C THR A 139 -0.77 -14.68 15.83
N ARG A 140 -0.33 -14.54 17.08
CA ARG A 140 0.23 -15.66 17.88
C ARG A 140 -0.82 -16.65 18.41
N ASN A 141 -2.11 -16.31 18.35
CA ASN A 141 -3.20 -17.10 18.94
C ASN A 141 -3.75 -18.15 17.95
N VAL A 142 -4.54 -19.11 18.45
CA VAL A 142 -5.21 -20.13 17.62
C VAL A 142 -6.24 -19.50 16.70
N ALA A 143 -7.06 -18.59 17.24
CA ALA A 143 -8.07 -17.84 16.52
C ALA A 143 -8.32 -16.49 17.20
N GLU A 144 -9.17 -15.65 16.62
CA GLU A 144 -9.56 -14.38 17.25
C GLU A 144 -10.37 -14.61 18.54
N ASP A 145 -11.18 -15.67 18.58
CA ASP A 145 -11.99 -16.11 19.71
C ASP A 145 -11.29 -17.11 20.64
N ASP A 146 -10.18 -17.73 20.18
CA ASP A 146 -9.34 -18.62 20.99
C ASP A 146 -7.97 -18.00 21.25
N THR A 147 -7.82 -17.37 22.43
CA THR A 147 -6.62 -16.65 22.84
C THR A 147 -5.46 -17.55 23.26
N ARG A 148 -5.62 -18.89 23.22
CA ARG A 148 -4.52 -19.80 23.52
C ARG A 148 -3.41 -19.63 22.46
N PRO A 149 -2.13 -19.70 22.87
CA PRO A 149 -1.03 -19.48 21.93
C PRO A 149 -0.95 -20.64 20.94
N PHE A 150 -1.04 -20.33 19.65
CA PHE A 150 -0.68 -21.23 18.56
C PHE A 150 0.84 -21.22 18.34
N LEU A 151 1.48 -20.08 18.54
CA LEU A 151 2.95 -19.97 18.60
C LEU A 151 3.45 -20.55 19.95
N GLN A 152 4.03 -21.75 19.91
CA GLN A 152 4.53 -22.49 21.07
C GLN A 152 5.91 -22.02 21.53
N PHE A 153 6.80 -21.68 20.59
CA PHE A 153 8.12 -21.14 20.90
C PHE A 153 8.66 -20.26 19.77
N SER A 154 9.56 -19.34 20.13
CA SER A 154 10.39 -18.53 19.23
C SER A 154 11.80 -18.52 19.80
N VAL A 155 12.75 -19.14 19.10
CA VAL A 155 14.12 -19.31 19.57
C VAL A 155 15.09 -18.82 18.52
N VAL A 156 16.10 -18.06 18.95
CA VAL A 156 17.24 -17.65 18.14
C VAL A 156 18.43 -18.52 18.51
N HIS A 157 19.06 -19.12 17.51
CA HIS A 157 20.27 -19.91 17.66
C HIS A 157 21.36 -19.39 16.72
N THR A 158 22.58 -19.28 17.21
CA THR A 158 23.74 -18.84 16.42
C THR A 158 24.51 -20.06 15.93
N VAL A 159 24.67 -20.20 14.61
CA VAL A 159 25.51 -21.23 14.00
C VAL A 159 26.62 -20.54 13.22
N GLY A 160 27.87 -20.66 13.70
CA GLY A 160 28.99 -19.90 13.17
C GLY A 160 28.76 -18.39 13.32
N CYS A 161 28.86 -17.64 12.22
CA CYS A 161 28.55 -16.20 12.17
C CYS A 161 27.09 -15.89 11.78
N GLY A 162 26.25 -16.89 11.56
CA GLY A 162 24.85 -16.72 11.17
C GLY A 162 23.88 -16.80 12.37
N GLN A 163 22.85 -15.95 12.36
CA GLN A 163 21.69 -16.09 13.24
C GLN A 163 20.58 -16.88 12.53
N HIS A 164 20.07 -17.90 13.23
CA HIS A 164 18.96 -18.73 12.80
C HIS A 164 17.81 -18.55 13.79
N ARG A 165 16.61 -18.32 13.28
CA ARG A 165 15.40 -18.20 14.10
C ARG A 165 14.46 -19.34 13.79
N TYR A 166 13.97 -19.99 14.84
CA TYR A 166 13.02 -21.10 14.77
C TYR A 166 11.75 -20.73 15.51
N LEU A 167 10.62 -20.80 14.80
CA LEU A 167 9.30 -20.60 15.38
C LEU A 167 8.54 -21.91 15.33
N GLY A 168 7.97 -22.33 16.46
CA GLY A 168 7.16 -23.53 16.56
C GLY A 168 5.68 -23.19 16.61
N PHE A 169 4.92 -23.62 15.62
CA PHE A 169 3.46 -23.44 15.60
C PHE A 169 2.77 -24.75 15.92
N GLY A 170 1.67 -24.73 16.66
CA GLY A 170 0.89 -25.92 16.94
C GLY A 170 -0.30 -25.62 17.84
N HIS A 171 -1.40 -26.33 17.62
CA HIS A 171 -2.57 -26.21 18.49
C HIS A 171 -2.23 -26.78 19.88
N PRO A 172 -2.50 -26.07 20.99
CA PRO A 172 -2.15 -26.52 22.34
C PRO A 172 -2.60 -27.96 22.65
N ASP A 173 -3.80 -28.33 22.19
CA ASP A 173 -4.35 -29.67 22.44
C ASP A 173 -3.61 -30.76 21.66
N LEU A 174 -3.11 -30.46 20.46
CA LEU A 174 -2.35 -31.40 19.62
C LEU A 174 -0.89 -31.50 20.06
N VAL A 175 -0.27 -30.38 20.43
CA VAL A 175 1.10 -30.34 20.98
C VAL A 175 1.20 -31.20 22.24
N ARG A 176 0.12 -31.28 23.03
CA ARG A 176 0.07 -32.13 24.23
C ARG A 176 0.20 -33.62 23.91
N LEU A 177 -0.18 -34.06 22.71
CA LEU A 177 -0.02 -35.45 22.29
C LEU A 177 1.46 -35.86 22.24
N LEU A 178 2.37 -34.92 21.93
CA LEU A 178 3.83 -35.17 21.92
C LEU A 178 4.39 -35.58 23.29
N ARG A 179 3.61 -35.42 24.37
CA ARG A 179 3.99 -35.85 25.72
C ARG A 179 3.68 -37.32 26.01
N TYR A 180 2.88 -37.99 25.18
CA TYR A 180 2.57 -39.41 25.36
C TYR A 180 3.77 -40.27 25.00
N SER A 181 4.11 -41.23 25.88
CA SER A 181 5.12 -42.23 25.60
C SER A 181 4.68 -43.18 24.48
N SER A 182 5.64 -43.69 23.72
CA SER A 182 5.44 -44.73 22.69
C SER A 182 4.50 -44.36 21.53
N SER A 183 4.28 -43.07 21.27
CA SER A 183 3.53 -42.62 20.10
C SER A 183 4.41 -42.61 18.85
N ALA A 184 3.90 -43.12 17.74
CA ALA A 184 4.61 -43.07 16.46
C ALA A 184 4.67 -41.62 15.95
N LEU A 185 5.86 -41.17 15.59
CA LEU A 185 6.10 -39.84 15.03
C LEU A 185 6.48 -39.96 13.55
N TYR A 186 5.94 -39.05 12.76
CA TYR A 186 6.33 -38.84 11.38
C TYR A 186 6.77 -37.38 11.21
N ILE A 187 7.90 -37.17 10.56
CA ILE A 187 8.45 -35.83 10.32
C ILE A 187 8.63 -35.65 8.82
N ASP A 188 7.92 -34.68 8.26
CA ASP A 188 8.13 -34.23 6.89
C ASP A 188 8.85 -32.87 6.90
N GLY A 189 9.71 -32.66 5.90
CA GLY A 189 10.50 -31.45 5.75
C GLY A 189 10.27 -30.81 4.39
N THR A 190 9.59 -29.68 4.35
CA THR A 190 9.41 -28.90 3.13
C THR A 190 10.45 -27.79 3.05
N PHE A 191 11.34 -27.90 2.06
CA PHE A 191 12.36 -26.89 1.75
C PHE A 191 11.96 -26.11 0.50
N LYS A 192 12.32 -24.82 0.42
CA LYS A 192 12.10 -23.92 -0.75
C LYS A 192 10.66 -23.48 -1.04
N MET A 193 9.62 -24.13 -0.50
CA MET A 193 8.21 -23.71 -0.66
C MET A 193 7.60 -23.22 0.65
N VAL A 194 8.27 -22.28 1.32
CA VAL A 194 7.79 -21.70 2.59
C VAL A 194 7.60 -20.19 2.47
N PRO A 195 6.62 -19.61 3.18
CA PRO A 195 6.45 -18.16 3.17
C PRO A 195 7.71 -17.45 3.70
N ARG A 196 8.09 -16.35 3.05
CA ARG A 196 9.11 -15.45 3.61
C ARG A 196 8.64 -14.95 4.99
N PRO A 197 9.54 -14.79 5.98
CA PRO A 197 11.00 -14.87 5.90
C PRO A 197 11.60 -16.28 6.07
N PHE A 198 10.79 -17.34 6.17
CA PHE A 198 11.28 -18.68 6.43
C PHE A 198 11.97 -19.28 5.19
N THR A 199 12.90 -20.21 5.44
CA THR A 199 13.64 -20.96 4.42
C THR A 199 13.34 -22.47 4.49
N GLN A 200 12.85 -22.94 5.64
CA GLN A 200 12.44 -24.33 5.86
C GLN A 200 11.21 -24.41 6.76
N CYS A 201 10.39 -25.44 6.56
CA CYS A 201 9.28 -25.81 7.43
C CYS A 201 9.34 -27.32 7.67
N LEU A 202 9.27 -27.72 8.93
CA LEU A 202 9.09 -29.10 9.34
C LEU A 202 7.64 -29.29 9.77
N ILE A 203 7.06 -30.44 9.48
CA ILE A 203 5.74 -30.85 9.97
C ILE A 203 5.95 -32.11 10.80
N VAL A 204 5.68 -32.00 12.10
CA VAL A 204 5.72 -33.12 13.04
C VAL A 204 4.30 -33.63 13.21
N MET A 205 4.07 -34.83 12.68
CA MET A 205 2.82 -35.55 12.85
C MET A 205 2.98 -36.63 13.91
N ILE A 206 1.95 -36.81 14.72
CA ILE A 206 1.88 -37.86 15.75
C ILE A 206 0.68 -38.74 15.47
N LYS A 207 0.83 -40.05 15.65
CA LYS A 207 -0.29 -40.98 15.61
C LYS A 207 -1.10 -40.83 16.91
N ASP A 208 -2.29 -40.27 16.81
CA ASP A 208 -3.20 -40.13 17.95
C ASP A 208 -3.75 -41.52 18.33
N PRO A 209 -3.45 -42.02 19.55
CA PRO A 209 -3.89 -43.35 19.97
C PRO A 209 -5.41 -43.45 20.17
N GLY A 210 -6.11 -42.33 20.37
CA GLY A 210 -7.55 -42.33 20.58
C GLY A 210 -8.35 -42.56 19.30
N VAL A 211 -7.80 -42.15 18.15
CA VAL A 211 -8.49 -42.21 16.84
C VAL A 211 -7.72 -42.97 15.77
N ASP A 212 -6.51 -43.44 16.07
CA ASP A 212 -5.63 -44.21 15.16
C ASP A 212 -5.20 -43.47 13.88
N VAL A 213 -5.16 -42.13 13.92
CA VAL A 213 -4.83 -41.27 12.76
C VAL A 213 -3.62 -40.38 13.06
N TYR A 214 -2.81 -40.09 12.03
CA TYR A 214 -1.74 -39.10 12.13
C TYR A 214 -2.30 -37.67 12.10
N VAL A 215 -2.04 -36.90 13.15
CA VAL A 215 -2.42 -35.50 13.26
C VAL A 215 -1.18 -34.60 13.28
N PRO A 216 -1.20 -33.44 12.60
CA PRO A 216 -0.08 -32.50 12.63
C PRO A 216 -0.04 -31.80 14.00
N ALA A 217 0.85 -32.28 14.88
CA ALA A 217 0.97 -31.75 16.23
C ALA A 217 1.71 -30.41 16.26
N MET A 218 2.71 -30.24 15.39
CA MET A 218 3.53 -29.04 15.37
C MET A 218 4.13 -28.80 13.98
N SER A 219 4.30 -27.54 13.61
CA SER A 219 4.99 -27.11 12.40
C SER A 219 6.09 -26.10 12.70
N PRO A 220 7.33 -26.54 13.00
CA PRO A 220 8.47 -25.64 13.16
C PRO A 220 8.90 -25.00 11.84
N ALA A 221 9.05 -23.68 11.81
CA ALA A 221 9.57 -22.94 10.67
C ALA A 221 10.90 -22.27 11.02
N GLY A 222 11.91 -22.45 10.16
CA GLY A 222 13.25 -21.90 10.32
C GLY A 222 13.51 -20.76 9.34
N ALA A 223 14.20 -19.72 9.80
CA ALA A 223 14.70 -18.62 8.99
C ALA A 223 16.19 -18.37 9.28
N SER A 224 16.96 -18.01 8.27
CA SER A 224 18.39 -17.71 8.39
C SER A 224 18.69 -16.31 7.87
N ASP A 225 19.43 -15.53 8.65
CA ASP A 225 19.73 -14.12 8.35
C ASP A 225 20.62 -13.93 7.11
N SER A 226 21.34 -14.98 6.71
CA SER A 226 22.14 -15.03 5.48
C SER A 226 21.33 -14.87 4.18
N TYR A 227 20.01 -15.04 4.22
CA TYR A 227 19.12 -14.88 3.05
C TYR A 227 18.22 -13.65 3.10
N LEU A 228 18.20 -12.88 4.21
CA LEU A 228 17.33 -11.70 4.38
C LEU A 228 17.93 -10.40 3.83
N ARG A 229 19.10 -10.45 3.20
CA ARG A 229 19.80 -9.29 2.59
C ARG A 229 19.72 -9.22 1.04
N LEU A 230 18.77 -9.91 0.41
CA LEU A 230 18.46 -9.83 -1.03
C LEU A 230 17.00 -9.44 -1.26
#